data_AF-A0A8J5K302-F1
#
_entry.id   AF-A0A8J5K302-F1
#
_cell.length_a   1.000
_cell.length_b   1.000
_cell.length_c   1.000
_cell.angle_alpha   90.00
_cell.angle_beta   90.00
_cell.angle_gamma   90.00
#
_symmetry.space_group_name_H-M   'P 1'
#
loop_
_entity.id
_entity.type
_entity.pdbx_description
1 polymer ?
#
loop_
_entity_poly.entity_id
_entity_poly.type
_entity_poly.pdbx_seq_one_letter_code
_entity_poly.pdbx_strand_id
1 'polypeptide(L)'
;MPSMLPLMNTFPRISPTNKQQLDNEWRAIDNIKFPDYMKNQRNTELFYKEMSSMKDDFGEPYFRELPYFTLKILSLPTSNVDVERIFSKVNLTKTKQRNILSTQTLTSLIIPSEMVLKCGGCVSYEPSENWIRFVKNPND
;
A
#
# COMPACT_ATOMS: atom_id res chain seq x y z
N MET A 1 13.79 -9.09 21.33
CA MET A 1 12.66 -8.43 20.63
C MET A 1 11.34 -8.50 21.40
N PRO A 2 10.59 -7.40 21.53
CA PRO A 2 9.20 -7.42 22.03
C PRO A 2 8.25 -8.10 21.01
N SER A 3 7.13 -8.63 21.50
CA SER A 3 6.11 -9.28 20.65
C SER A 3 5.38 -8.27 19.76
N MET A 4 4.99 -8.69 18.55
CA MET A 4 4.09 -7.93 17.67
C MET A 4 2.61 -8.12 17.96
N LEU A 5 2.24 -9.03 18.87
CA LEU A 5 0.84 -9.28 19.23
C LEU A 5 0.03 -8.01 19.59
N PRO A 6 0.55 -7.04 20.36
CA PRO A 6 -0.18 -5.80 20.64
C PRO A 6 -0.55 -5.05 19.36
N LEU A 7 0.40 -4.92 18.43
CA LEU A 7 0.22 -4.23 17.15
C LEU A 7 -0.82 -4.93 16.27
N MET A 8 -0.77 -6.26 16.23
CA MET A 8 -1.74 -7.07 15.49
C MET A 8 -3.16 -6.92 16.03
N ASN A 9 -3.31 -6.79 17.35
CA ASN A 9 -4.61 -6.58 17.98
C ASN A 9 -5.16 -5.17 17.75
N THR A 10 -4.29 -4.16 17.52
CA THR A 10 -4.72 -2.81 17.11
C THR A 10 -5.35 -2.81 15.71
N PHE A 11 -4.90 -3.68 14.81
CA PHE A 11 -5.34 -3.72 13.41
C PHE A 11 -5.99 -5.06 13.02
N PRO A 12 -7.17 -5.41 13.56
CA PRO A 12 -7.78 -6.74 13.38
C PRO A 12 -8.14 -7.05 11.92
N ARG A 13 -8.38 -6.02 11.08
CA ARG A 13 -8.67 -6.19 9.64
C ARG A 13 -7.44 -6.54 8.80
N ILE A 14 -6.25 -6.20 9.30
CA ILE A 14 -4.98 -6.34 8.57
C ILE A 14 -4.15 -7.49 9.13
N SER A 15 -4.38 -7.83 10.41
CA SER A 15 -3.74 -8.95 11.09
C SER A 15 -3.88 -10.24 10.28
N PRO A 16 -2.78 -10.99 10.08
CA PRO A 16 -2.85 -12.31 9.45
C PRO A 16 -3.63 -13.29 10.33
N THR A 17 -4.15 -14.34 9.68
CA THR A 17 -4.86 -15.45 10.34
C THR A 17 -3.92 -16.18 11.32
N ASN A 18 -2.67 -16.42 10.91
CA ASN A 18 -1.68 -17.09 11.75
C ASN A 18 -0.83 -16.08 12.54
N LYS A 19 -1.37 -15.63 13.68
CA LYS A 19 -0.70 -14.63 14.52
C LYS A 19 0.62 -15.11 15.13
N GLN A 20 0.68 -16.40 15.46
CA GLN A 20 1.87 -17.00 16.06
C GLN A 20 3.02 -17.04 15.07
N GLN A 21 2.75 -17.39 13.81
CA GLN A 21 3.76 -17.40 12.76
C GLN A 21 4.38 -16.01 12.54
N LEU A 22 3.55 -14.97 12.49
CA LEU A 22 4.03 -13.60 12.37
C LEU A 22 4.94 -13.19 13.55
N ASP A 23 4.57 -13.52 14.79
CA ASP A 23 5.41 -13.21 15.97
C ASP A 23 6.73 -13.99 15.95
N ASN A 24 6.72 -15.23 15.47
CA ASN A 24 7.93 -16.04 15.32
C ASN A 24 8.85 -15.46 14.23
N GLU A 25 8.30 -15.12 13.07
CA GLU A 25 9.03 -14.48 11.96
C GLU A 25 9.64 -13.15 12.39
N TRP A 26 8.90 -12.34 13.16
CA TRP A 26 9.41 -11.10 13.76
C TRP A 26 10.64 -11.36 14.63
N ARG A 27 10.56 -12.30 15.57
CA ARG A 27 11.69 -12.64 16.45
C ARG A 27 12.87 -13.25 15.69
N ALA A 28 12.64 -13.88 14.55
CA ALA A 28 13.68 -14.47 13.74
C ALA A 28 14.57 -13.41 13.04
N ILE A 29 14.07 -12.18 12.83
CA ILE A 29 14.82 -11.09 12.18
C ILE A 29 16.20 -10.89 12.80
N ASP A 30 16.29 -10.89 14.13
CA ASP A 30 17.55 -10.67 14.87
C ASP A 30 18.63 -11.72 14.54
N ASN A 31 18.22 -12.90 14.08
CA ASN A 31 19.12 -14.03 13.79
C ASN A 31 19.48 -14.14 12.30
N ILE A 32 18.96 -13.27 11.45
CA ILE A 32 19.10 -13.39 9.99
C ILE A 32 20.21 -12.49 9.48
N LYS A 33 21.06 -13.06 8.63
CA LYS A 33 22.09 -12.31 7.90
C LYS A 33 21.50 -11.79 6.60
N PHE A 34 21.02 -10.55 6.62
CA PHE A 34 20.57 -9.87 5.40
C PHE A 34 21.75 -9.63 4.43
N PRO A 35 21.52 -9.77 3.12
CA PRO A 35 22.48 -9.34 2.10
C PRO A 35 22.84 -7.85 2.21
N ASP A 36 24.05 -7.48 1.80
CA ASP A 36 24.54 -6.10 1.95
C ASP A 36 23.73 -5.06 1.15
N TYR A 37 23.13 -5.47 0.02
CA TYR A 37 22.25 -4.58 -0.76
C TYR A 37 20.97 -4.20 0.01
N MET A 38 20.46 -5.08 0.88
CA MET A 38 19.31 -4.78 1.73
C MET A 38 19.69 -3.88 2.91
N LYS A 39 20.89 -4.05 3.48
CA LYS A 39 21.35 -3.22 4.62
C LYS A 39 21.45 -1.73 4.26
N ASN A 40 21.78 -1.45 2.99
CA ASN A 40 21.89 -0.09 2.47
C ASN A 40 20.56 0.45 1.91
N GLN A 41 19.48 -0.33 1.94
CA GLN A 41 18.18 0.09 1.42
C GLN A 41 17.54 1.12 2.35
N ARG A 42 17.42 2.36 1.87
CA ARG A 42 16.80 3.46 2.63
C ARG A 42 15.27 3.51 2.51
N ASN A 43 14.72 2.84 1.50
CA ASN A 43 13.28 2.77 1.32
C ASN A 43 12.71 1.56 2.07
N THR A 44 11.95 1.83 3.13
CA THR A 44 11.33 0.81 3.99
C THR A 44 10.40 -0.12 3.21
N GLU A 45 9.63 0.38 2.24
CA GLU A 45 8.75 -0.44 1.41
C GLU A 45 9.55 -1.40 0.51
N LEU A 46 10.62 -0.89 -0.11
CA LEU A 46 11.52 -1.73 -0.90
C LEU A 46 12.21 -2.77 -0.04
N PHE A 47 12.60 -2.44 1.20
CA PHE A 47 13.19 -3.40 2.12
C PHE A 47 12.25 -4.58 2.40
N TYR A 48 11.01 -4.32 2.79
CA TYR A 48 10.04 -5.40 3.04
C TYR A 48 9.60 -6.12 1.75
N LYS A 49 9.59 -5.44 0.60
CA LYS A 49 9.36 -6.09 -0.69
C LYS A 49 10.45 -7.11 -1.00
N GLU A 50 11.71 -6.72 -0.86
CA GLU A 50 12.85 -7.62 -1.07
C GLU A 50 12.84 -8.76 -0.03
N MET A 51 12.45 -8.49 1.22
CA MET A 51 12.28 -9.51 2.27
C MET A 51 11.23 -10.56 1.89
N SER A 52 10.14 -10.16 1.23
CA SER A 52 9.11 -11.11 0.72
C SER A 52 9.63 -12.04 -0.38
N SER A 53 10.70 -11.63 -1.07
CA SER A 53 11.31 -12.41 -2.15
C SER A 53 12.46 -13.29 -1.68
N MET A 54 12.84 -13.22 -0.41
CA MET A 54 13.85 -14.09 0.18
C MET A 54 13.34 -15.53 0.27
N LYS A 55 14.19 -16.46 -0.17
CA LYS A 55 13.93 -17.90 -0.11
C LYS A 55 14.99 -18.61 0.73
N ASP A 56 14.60 -19.71 1.34
CA ASP A 56 15.51 -20.61 2.01
C ASP A 56 16.26 -21.50 1.00
N ASP A 57 17.16 -22.35 1.51
CA ASP A 57 17.97 -23.28 0.70
C ASP A 57 17.11 -24.33 -0.05
N PHE A 58 15.85 -24.51 0.36
CA PHE A 58 14.88 -25.40 -0.28
C PHE A 58 13.98 -24.67 -1.29
N GLY A 59 14.15 -23.35 -1.46
CA GLY A 59 13.38 -22.52 -2.39
C GLY A 59 12.02 -22.04 -1.86
N GLU A 60 11.73 -22.29 -0.58
CA GLU A 60 10.52 -21.85 0.11
C GLU A 60 10.70 -20.42 0.65
N PRO A 61 9.63 -19.62 0.76
CA PRO A 61 9.73 -18.25 1.25
C PRO A 61 10.21 -18.23 2.71
N TYR A 62 11.28 -17.49 2.97
CA TYR A 62 11.87 -17.40 4.31
C TYR A 62 10.92 -16.72 5.30
N PHE A 63 10.16 -15.73 4.83
CA PHE A 63 9.11 -15.06 5.58
C PHE A 63 7.80 -15.10 4.80
N ARG A 64 6.75 -15.63 5.42
CA ARG A 64 5.46 -15.80 4.75
C ARG A 64 4.48 -14.70 5.08
N GLU A 65 4.47 -14.20 6.31
CA GLU A 65 3.43 -13.28 6.79
C GLU A 65 3.99 -11.89 7.10
N LEU A 66 5.22 -11.81 7.61
CA LEU A 66 5.84 -10.58 8.09
C LEU A 66 5.96 -9.47 7.04
N PRO A 67 6.53 -9.73 5.84
CA PRO A 67 6.63 -8.71 4.80
C PRO A 67 5.27 -8.14 4.39
N TYR A 68 4.29 -9.03 4.19
CA TYR A 68 2.95 -8.64 3.77
C TYR A 68 2.22 -7.85 4.84
N PHE A 69 2.30 -8.27 6.11
CA PHE A 69 1.71 -7.54 7.22
C PHE A 69 2.30 -6.14 7.33
N THR A 70 3.63 -6.02 7.24
CA THR A 70 4.31 -4.74 7.39
C THR A 70 4.01 -3.80 6.23
N LEU A 71 3.99 -4.32 4.98
CA LEU A 71 3.57 -3.53 3.81
C LEU A 71 2.12 -3.04 3.92
N LYS A 72 1.20 -3.86 4.46
CA LYS A 72 -0.17 -3.42 4.71
C LYS A 72 -0.23 -2.30 5.75
N ILE A 73 0.58 -2.36 6.81
CA ILE A 73 0.67 -1.27 7.79
C ILE A 73 1.24 0.00 7.13
N LEU A 74 2.31 -0.12 6.35
CA LEU A 74 2.93 1.01 5.66
C LEU A 74 1.98 1.66 4.63
N SER A 75 1.03 0.89 4.09
CA SER A 75 -0.01 1.42 3.19
C SER A 75 -1.08 2.26 3.90
N LEU A 76 -1.15 2.19 5.24
CA LEU A 76 -2.07 3.02 5.99
C LEU A 76 -1.58 4.47 5.97
N PRO A 77 -2.48 5.45 5.79
CA PRO A 77 -2.12 6.85 5.93
C PRO A 77 -1.65 7.08 7.37
N THR A 78 -0.37 7.38 7.51
CA THR A 78 0.29 7.52 8.82
C THR A 78 -0.01 8.86 9.48
N SER A 79 -0.60 9.82 8.75
CA SER A 79 -0.93 11.15 9.26
C SER A 79 -2.43 11.45 9.13
N ASN A 80 -2.98 12.07 10.19
CA ASN A 80 -4.34 12.61 10.15
C ASN A 80 -4.48 13.70 9.08
N VAL A 81 -3.41 14.43 8.77
CA VAL A 81 -3.38 15.52 7.78
C VAL A 81 -3.67 15.00 6.37
N ASP A 82 -3.11 13.83 6.00
CA ASP A 82 -3.36 13.23 4.68
C ASP A 82 -4.83 12.82 4.52
N VAL A 83 -5.41 12.28 5.59
CA VAL A 83 -6.82 11.90 5.63
C VAL A 83 -7.72 13.13 5.61
N GLU A 84 -7.41 14.17 6.37
CA GLU A 84 -8.12 15.45 6.38
C GLU A 84 -8.06 16.16 5.02
N ARG A 85 -6.95 16.05 4.29
CA ARG A 85 -6.84 16.58 2.93
C ARG A 85 -7.85 15.93 1.98
N ILE A 86 -8.00 14.61 2.02
CA ILE A 86 -8.99 13.89 1.20
C ILE A 86 -10.41 14.25 1.66
N PHE A 87 -10.68 14.31 2.96
CA PHE A 87 -11.99 14.71 3.48
C PHE A 87 -12.36 16.14 3.10
N SER A 88 -11.40 17.07 3.08
CA SER A 88 -11.61 18.44 2.63
C SER A 88 -12.00 18.47 1.14
N LYS A 89 -11.31 17.72 0.28
CA LYS A 89 -11.67 17.59 -1.15
C LYS A 89 -13.06 16.98 -1.35
N VAL A 90 -13.40 15.95 -0.58
CA VAL A 90 -14.75 15.35 -0.54
C VAL A 90 -15.78 16.40 -0.16
N ASN A 91 -15.56 17.14 0.93
CA ASN A 91 -16.49 18.13 1.42
C ASN A 91 -16.67 19.29 0.43
N LEU A 92 -15.59 19.79 -0.16
CA LEU A 92 -15.63 20.82 -1.21
C LEU A 92 -16.43 20.37 -2.43
N THR A 93 -16.22 19.14 -2.90
CA THR A 93 -16.95 18.60 -4.06
C THR A 93 -18.43 18.40 -3.74
N LYS A 94 -18.73 17.90 -2.53
CA LYS A 94 -20.09 17.64 -2.07
C LYS A 94 -20.90 18.90 -1.78
N THR A 95 -20.27 19.98 -1.33
CA THR A 95 -21.00 21.16 -0.84
C THR A 95 -20.84 22.41 -1.69
N LYS A 96 -19.62 22.73 -2.14
CA LYS A 96 -19.30 24.04 -2.73
C LYS A 96 -19.13 24.02 -4.24
N GLN A 97 -18.39 23.04 -4.77
CA GLN A 97 -18.01 23.05 -6.19
C GLN A 97 -19.06 22.43 -7.10
N ARG A 98 -19.69 21.33 -6.67
CA ARG A 98 -20.59 20.56 -7.56
C ARG A 98 -21.89 20.08 -6.91
N ASN A 99 -22.05 20.27 -5.60
CA ASN A 99 -23.21 19.82 -4.83
C ASN A 99 -23.59 18.34 -5.07
N ILE A 100 -22.59 17.48 -5.26
CA ILE A 100 -22.80 16.08 -5.65
C ILE A 100 -23.15 15.24 -4.42
N LEU A 101 -24.37 14.69 -4.40
CA LEU A 101 -24.85 13.80 -3.33
C LEU A 101 -24.50 12.32 -3.56
N SER A 102 -24.31 11.91 -4.82
CA SER A 102 -23.96 10.53 -5.15
C SER A 102 -22.49 10.22 -4.82
N THR A 103 -22.29 9.23 -3.95
CA THR A 103 -20.96 8.73 -3.55
C THR A 103 -20.21 8.09 -4.72
N GLN A 104 -20.91 7.44 -5.65
CA GLN A 104 -20.32 6.86 -6.85
C GLN A 104 -19.68 7.94 -7.72
N THR A 105 -20.45 8.99 -8.05
CA THR A 105 -19.95 10.12 -8.86
C THR A 105 -18.81 10.84 -8.16
N LEU A 106 -18.90 11.04 -6.85
CA LEU A 106 -17.84 11.64 -6.06
C LEU A 106 -16.54 10.83 -6.15
N THR A 107 -16.64 9.51 -6.01
CA THR A 107 -15.49 8.59 -6.06
C THR A 107 -14.85 8.59 -7.45
N SER A 108 -15.67 8.53 -8.50
CA SER A 108 -15.22 8.61 -9.91
C SER A 108 -14.58 9.95 -10.29
N LEU A 109 -14.72 11.00 -9.47
CA LEU A 109 -14.06 12.29 -9.69
C LEU A 109 -12.78 12.42 -8.88
N ILE A 110 -12.83 12.03 -7.60
CA ILE A 110 -11.69 12.21 -6.70
C ILE A 110 -10.57 11.25 -7.08
N ILE A 111 -10.86 9.96 -7.32
CA ILE A 111 -9.83 8.96 -7.61
C ILE A 111 -8.98 9.35 -8.83
N PRO A 112 -9.55 9.68 -10.01
CA PRO A 112 -8.73 10.10 -11.15
C PRO A 112 -7.94 11.37 -10.87
N SER A 113 -8.50 12.33 -10.13
CA SER A 113 -7.80 13.56 -9.79
C SER A 113 -6.57 13.31 -8.91
N GLU A 114 -6.66 12.40 -7.94
CA GLU A 114 -5.52 12.00 -7.10
C GLU A 114 -4.47 11.21 -7.90
N MET A 115 -4.91 10.34 -8.82
CA MET A 115 -3.99 9.59 -9.68
C MET A 115 -3.17 10.52 -10.57
N VAL A 116 -3.83 11.46 -11.24
CA VAL A 116 -3.16 12.44 -12.10
C VAL A 116 -2.18 13.31 -11.30
N LEU A 117 -2.56 13.74 -10.09
CA LEU A 117 -1.66 14.48 -9.21
C LEU A 117 -0.40 13.67 -8.83
N LYS A 118 -0.55 12.37 -8.54
CA LYS A 118 0.59 11.48 -8.26
C LYS A 118 1.53 11.30 -9.44
N CYS A 119 1.01 11.37 -10.67
CA CYS A 119 1.80 11.30 -11.90
C CYS A 119 2.49 12.64 -12.27
N GLY A 120 2.48 13.65 -11.40
CA GLY A 120 3.06 14.98 -11.67
C GLY A 120 2.09 15.99 -12.29
N GLY A 121 0.80 15.66 -12.34
CA GLY A 121 -0.26 16.52 -12.86
C GLY A 121 -0.70 16.13 -14.27
N CYS A 122 -1.63 16.92 -14.84
CA CYS A 122 -2.27 16.60 -16.12
C CYS A 122 -1.30 16.58 -17.31
N VAL A 123 -0.19 17.32 -17.21
CA VAL A 123 0.78 17.47 -18.30
C VAL A 123 1.66 16.23 -18.44
N SER A 124 2.00 15.60 -17.31
CA SER A 124 2.89 14.43 -17.25
C SER A 124 2.13 13.10 -17.14
N TYR A 125 0.79 13.14 -17.10
CA TYR A 125 -0.01 11.93 -17.04
C TYR A 125 -0.08 11.27 -18.42
N GLU A 126 0.54 10.09 -18.53
CA GLU A 126 0.41 9.23 -19.69
C GLU A 126 -0.59 8.09 -19.39
N PRO A 127 -1.69 7.97 -20.14
CA PRO A 127 -2.63 6.86 -19.97
C PRO A 127 -1.98 5.53 -20.36
N SER A 128 -2.38 4.45 -19.70
CA SER A 128 -1.83 3.12 -19.98
C SER A 128 -2.10 2.69 -21.43
N GLU A 129 -1.15 1.98 -22.05
CA GLU A 129 -1.31 1.49 -23.43
C GLU A 129 -2.58 0.66 -23.61
N ASN A 130 -2.96 -0.12 -22.59
CA ASN A 130 -4.18 -0.93 -22.60
C ASN A 130 -5.43 -0.06 -22.72
N TRP A 131 -5.46 1.10 -22.07
CA TRP A 131 -6.56 2.05 -22.20
C TRP A 131 -6.62 2.68 -23.59
N ILE A 132 -5.47 3.03 -24.16
CA ILE A 132 -5.37 3.57 -25.53
C ILE A 132 -5.87 2.54 -26.54
N ARG A 133 -5.54 1.26 -26.37
CA ARG A 133 -6.01 0.16 -27.23
C ARG A 133 -7.52 -0.04 -27.12
N PHE A 134 -8.08 -0.03 -25.91
CA PHE A 134 -9.52 -0.14 -25.69
C PHE A 134 -10.31 1.00 -26.36
N VAL A 135 -9.82 2.24 -26.30
CA VAL A 135 -10.46 3.37 -26.98
C VAL A 135 -10.36 3.25 -28.51
N LYS A 136 -9.27 2.67 -29.02
CA LYS A 136 -9.07 2.48 -30.47
C LYS A 136 -9.87 1.31 -31.04
N ASN A 137 -10.11 0.25 -30.26
CA ASN A 137 -10.91 -0.93 -30.64
C ASN A 137 -11.93 -1.26 -29.53
N PRO A 138 -13.07 -0.55 -29.47
CA PRO A 138 -14.08 -0.78 -28.44
C PRO A 138 -14.92 -2.07 -28.63
N ASN A 139 -14.66 -2.88 -29.67
CA ASN A 139 -15.49 -4.02 -30.08
C ASN A 139 -14.75 -5.38 -30.10
N ASP A 140 -13.62 -5.52 -29.39
CA ASP A 140 -13.02 -6.83 -29.06
C ASP A 140 -13.45 -7.31 -27.66
#